data_AF-A0A1E4NC85-F1
#
_entry.id   AF-A0A1E4NC85-F1
#
_cell.length_a   1.000
_cell.length_b   1.000
_cell.length_c   1.000
_cell.angle_alpha   90.00
_cell.angle_beta   90.00
_cell.angle_gamma   90.00
#
_symmetry.space_group_name_H-M   'P 1'
#
loop_
_entity.id
_entity.type
_entity.pdbx_description
1 polymer ?
#
loop_
_entity_poly.entity_id
_entity_poly.type
_entity_poly.pdbx_seq_one_letter_code
_entity_poly.pdbx_strand_id
1 'polypeptide(L)'
;MRRAALERALLLHRHRNWRALVRGRDLPEDTPALNRFRKQRRVAGCGHSRCWLCHGDKLAQRPDARSRRADAAFSDGLRALEDSAQPR
;
A
#
# COMPACT_ATOMS: atom_id res chain seq x y z
N MET A 1 14.50 3.31 -22.10
CA MET A 1 15.19 3.59 -20.82
C MET A 1 15.12 5.06 -20.40
N ARG A 2 15.58 6.03 -21.24
CA ARG A 2 15.60 7.49 -20.91
C ARG A 2 14.25 8.07 -20.47
N ARG A 3 13.17 7.75 -21.19
CA ARG A 3 11.80 8.21 -20.88
C ARG A 3 11.31 7.79 -19.49
N ALA A 4 11.48 6.52 -19.14
CA ALA A 4 11.10 5.99 -17.83
C ALA A 4 11.89 6.63 -16.68
N ALA A 5 13.17 6.95 -16.90
CA ALA A 5 13.99 7.66 -15.92
C ALA A 5 13.50 9.11 -15.70
N LEU A 6 13.15 9.82 -16.78
CA LEU A 6 12.56 11.17 -16.71
C LEU A 6 11.21 11.15 -16.00
N GLU A 7 10.32 10.22 -16.35
CA GLU A 7 9.01 10.08 -15.73
C GLU A 7 9.16 9.77 -14.22
N ARG A 8 10.13 8.93 -13.84
CA ARG A 8 10.46 8.68 -12.43
C ARG A 8 10.96 9.94 -11.72
N ALA A 9 11.86 10.70 -12.33
CA ALA A 9 12.39 11.94 -11.76
C ALA A 9 11.27 12.97 -11.54
N LEU A 10 10.39 13.16 -12.53
CA LEU A 10 9.23 14.05 -12.45
C LEU A 10 8.26 13.63 -11.34
N LEU A 11 8.00 12.33 -11.20
CA LEU A 11 7.13 11.81 -10.15
C LEU A 11 7.72 11.99 -8.75
N LEU A 12 9.02 11.75 -8.58
CA LEU A 12 9.73 12.02 -7.33
C LEU A 12 9.72 13.51 -6.99
N HIS A 13 9.97 14.37 -7.97
CA HIS A 13 9.91 15.82 -7.80
C HIS A 13 8.52 16.28 -7.37
N ARG A 14 7.47 15.82 -8.05
CA ARG A 14 6.07 16.11 -7.69
C ARG A 14 5.72 15.62 -6.28
N HIS A 15 6.22 14.45 -5.89
CA HIS A 15 6.01 13.93 -4.54
C HIS A 15 6.71 14.78 -3.49
N ARG A 16 7.97 15.18 -3.72
CA ARG A 16 8.70 16.07 -2.82
C ARG A 16 7.97 17.40 -2.63
N ASN A 17 7.51 18.01 -3.72
CA ASN A 17 6.78 19.29 -3.67
C ASN A 17 5.45 19.15 -2.93
N TRP A 18 4.72 18.05 -3.15
CA TRP A 18 3.49 17.77 -2.40
C TRP A 18 3.76 17.64 -0.90
N ARG A 19 4.81 16.90 -0.49
CA ARG A 19 5.17 16.79 0.93
C ARG A 19 5.54 18.14 1.55
N ALA A 20 6.28 18.97 0.82
CA ALA A 20 6.60 20.32 1.27
C ALA A 20 5.34 21.18 1.45
N LEU A 21 4.37 21.08 0.54
CA LEU A 21 3.09 21.81 0.62
C LEU A 21 2.21 21.32 1.77
N VAL A 22 2.11 19.99 1.98
CA VAL A 22 1.36 19.39 3.09
C VAL A 22 1.92 19.86 4.43
N ARG A 23 3.26 19.79 4.59
CA ARG A 23 3.94 20.26 5.80
C ARG A 23 3.77 21.77 6.02
N GLY A 24 3.88 22.57 4.95
CA GLY A 24 3.73 24.02 5.06
C GLY A 24 2.30 24.51 5.28
N ARG A 25 1.31 23.62 5.22
CA ARG A 25 -0.11 23.92 5.45
C ARG A 25 -0.73 23.14 6.60
N ASP A 26 0.09 22.44 7.39
CA ASP A 26 -0.36 21.54 8.48
C ASP A 26 -1.50 20.60 8.06
N LEU A 27 -1.46 20.15 6.80
CA LEU A 27 -2.42 19.17 6.30
C LEU A 27 -2.02 17.78 6.78
N PRO A 28 -2.98 16.88 7.06
CA PRO A 28 -2.66 15.50 7.39
C PRO A 28 -1.83 14.87 6.26
N GLU A 29 -0.66 14.32 6.61
CA GLU A 29 0.21 13.59 5.68
C GLU A 29 -0.45 12.23 5.38
N ASP A 30 -1.48 12.24 4.53
CA ASP A 30 -2.12 11.02 4.06
C ASP A 30 -1.03 10.08 3.54
N THR A 31 -1.03 8.85 4.04
CA THR A 31 -0.05 7.86 3.59
C THR A 31 -0.23 7.70 2.08
N PRO A 32 0.78 8.04 1.24
CA PRO A 32 0.60 8.01 -0.20
C PRO A 32 0.16 6.61 -0.60
N ALA A 33 -0.88 6.52 -1.43
CA ALA A 33 -1.43 5.25 -1.86
C ALA A 33 -0.30 4.31 -2.32
N LEU A 34 -0.13 3.21 -1.57
CA LEU A 34 0.82 2.17 -1.93
C LEU A 34 0.48 1.69 -3.35
N ASN A 35 1.51 1.52 -4.18
CA ASN A 35 1.40 1.27 -5.63
C ASN A 35 1.05 2.46 -6.53
N ARG A 36 1.30 3.72 -6.14
CA ARG A 36 1.22 4.86 -7.09
C ARG A 36 1.98 4.62 -8.41
N PHE A 37 3.01 3.78 -8.37
CA PHE A 37 3.86 3.40 -9.50
C PHE A 37 3.65 1.95 -9.97
N ARG A 38 2.44 1.39 -9.81
CA ARG A 38 2.13 -0.01 -10.16
C ARG A 38 2.50 -0.30 -11.61
N LYS A 39 3.10 -1.47 -11.83
CA LYS A 39 3.52 -2.02 -13.14
C LYS A 39 2.43 -2.00 -14.22
N GLN A 40 1.15 -2.00 -13.84
CA GLN A 40 0.02 -1.97 -14.78
C GLN A 40 -0.19 -0.61 -15.46
N ARG A 41 0.31 0.50 -14.88
CA ARG A 41 0.49 1.75 -15.63
C ARG A 41 1.84 1.66 -16.31
N ARG A 42 1.84 1.23 -17.59
CA ARG A 42 3.01 0.96 -18.48
C ARG A 42 4.09 2.06 -18.52
N VAL A 43 3.87 3.19 -17.88
CA VAL A 43 4.65 4.44 -17.99
C VAL A 43 5.40 4.77 -16.68
N ALA A 44 5.24 4.04 -15.58
CA ALA A 44 5.81 4.49 -14.29
C ALA A 44 6.49 3.44 -13.40
N GLY A 45 6.66 2.20 -13.86
CA GLY A 45 7.41 1.20 -13.10
C GLY A 45 8.93 1.45 -13.18
N CYS A 46 9.64 1.46 -12.06
CA CYS A 46 11.10 1.68 -12.04
C CYS A 46 11.94 0.49 -12.58
N GLY A 47 11.30 -0.60 -12.99
CA GLY A 47 11.96 -1.84 -13.45
C GLY A 47 12.59 -2.70 -12.35
N HIS A 48 12.73 -2.17 -11.13
CA HIS A 48 13.37 -2.88 -10.01
C HIS A 48 12.35 -3.67 -9.18
N SER A 49 12.49 -5.00 -9.13
CA SER A 49 11.54 -5.93 -8.52
C SER A 49 11.32 -5.73 -7.02
N ARG A 50 12.28 -5.12 -6.32
CA ARG A 50 12.27 -4.85 -4.87
C ARG A 50 12.08 -3.37 -4.50
N CYS A 51 11.62 -2.54 -5.42
CA CYS A 51 11.36 -1.13 -5.12
C CYS A 51 10.11 -0.95 -4.25
N TRP A 52 10.27 -0.52 -3.00
CA TRP A 52 9.18 -0.25 -2.05
C TRP A 52 8.19 0.82 -2.53
N LEU A 53 8.60 1.74 -3.40
CA LEU A 53 7.69 2.73 -3.99
C LEU A 53 6.77 2.12 -5.07
N CYS A 54 7.28 1.17 -5.86
CA CYS A 54 6.53 0.55 -6.96
C CYS A 54 5.80 -0.73 -6.53
N HIS A 55 6.31 -1.42 -5.53
CA HIS A 55 5.91 -2.76 -5.11
C HIS A 55 5.62 -2.83 -3.60
N GLY A 56 5.40 -1.68 -2.95
CA GLY A 56 5.21 -1.61 -1.50
C GLY A 56 4.19 -2.62 -0.97
N ASP A 57 3.04 -2.80 -1.62
CA ASP A 57 2.06 -3.80 -1.17
C ASP A 57 2.53 -5.24 -1.36
N LYS A 58 3.22 -5.53 -2.47
CA LYS A 58 3.80 -6.85 -2.71
C LYS A 58 4.89 -7.18 -1.69
N LEU A 59 5.75 -6.20 -1.37
CA LEU A 59 6.89 -6.37 -0.47
C LEU A 59 6.50 -6.34 1.01
N ALA A 60 5.48 -5.55 1.36
CA ALA A 60 4.91 -5.52 2.70
C ALA A 60 4.09 -6.78 3.02
N GLN A 61 3.81 -7.63 2.02
CA GLN A 61 2.99 -8.84 2.15
C GLN A 61 1.67 -8.56 2.88
N ARG A 62 1.11 -7.37 2.69
CA ARG A 62 -0.10 -6.98 3.38
C ARG A 62 -1.24 -7.85 2.87
N PRO A 63 -2.01 -8.50 3.76
CA PRO A 63 -3.15 -9.29 3.34
C PRO A 63 -4.13 -8.38 2.60
N ASP A 64 -4.57 -8.84 1.43
CA ASP A 64 -5.53 -8.09 0.63
C ASP A 64 -6.88 -7.99 1.37
N ALA A 65 -7.81 -7.20 0.84
CA ALA A 65 -9.10 -7.00 1.50
C ALA A 65 -9.92 -8.30 1.61
N ARG A 66 -9.70 -9.28 0.73
CA ARG A 66 -10.37 -10.59 0.78
C ARG A 66 -9.76 -11.44 1.89
N SER A 67 -8.43 -11.55 1.95
CA SER A 67 -7.72 -12.27 3.02
C SER A 67 -8.09 -11.73 4.39
N ARG A 68 -8.09 -10.39 4.57
CA ARG A 68 -8.48 -9.77 5.84
C ARG A 68 -9.91 -10.13 6.28
N ARG A 69 -10.85 -10.22 5.34
CA ARG A 69 -12.23 -10.64 5.65
C ARG A 69 -12.32 -12.11 6.01
N ALA A 70 -11.54 -12.96 5.36
CA ALA A 70 -11.48 -14.38 5.68
C ALA A 70 -10.90 -14.61 7.08
N ASP A 71 -9.81 -13.91 7.44
CA ASP A 71 -9.19 -13.99 8.76
C ASP A 71 -10.15 -13.51 9.87
N ALA A 72 -10.91 -12.45 9.61
CA ALA A 72 -11.93 -11.95 10.53
C ALA A 72 -13.04 -13.00 10.74
N ALA A 73 -13.61 -13.53 9.65
CA ALA A 73 -14.68 -14.54 9.72
C ALA A 73 -14.21 -15.83 10.43
N PHE A 74 -12.95 -16.24 10.20
CA PHE A 74 -12.36 -17.37 10.90
C PHE A 74 -12.24 -17.11 12.40
N SER A 75 -11.75 -15.92 12.79
CA SER A 75 -11.63 -15.51 14.19
C SER A 75 -12.99 -15.46 14.90
N ASP A 76 -14.02 -14.94 14.21
CA ASP A 76 -15.39 -14.90 14.73
C ASP A 76 -15.96 -16.32 14.91
N GLY A 77 -15.69 -17.23 13.97
CA GLY A 77 -16.09 -18.63 14.07
C GLY A 77 -15.42 -19.36 15.23
N LEU A 78 -14.12 -19.12 15.46
CA LEU A 78 -13.40 -19.68 16.62
C LEU A 78 -14.01 -19.19 17.94
N ARG A 79 -14.28 -17.88 18.06
CA ARG A 79 -14.89 -17.32 19.26
C ARG A 79 -16.27 -17.91 19.53
N ALA A 80 -17.10 -18.06 18.49
CA ALA A 80 -18.41 -18.68 18.63
C ALA A 80 -18.33 -20.14 19.13
N LEU A 81 -17.31 -20.89 18.69
CA LEU A 81 -17.07 -22.24 19.18
C LEU A 81 -16.60 -22.24 20.65
N GLU A 82 -15.70 -21.34 21.03
CA GLU A 82 -15.22 -21.18 22.41
C GLU A 82 -16.38 -20.83 23.37
N ASP A 83 -17.21 -19.86 22.98
CA ASP A 83 -18.41 -19.44 23.75
C ASP A 83 -19.41 -20.60 23.89
N SER A 84 -19.53 -21.45 22.86
CA SER A 84 -20.41 -22.63 22.90
C SER A 84 -19.83 -23.81 23.70
N ALA A 85 -18.52 -23.83 23.92
CA ALA A 85 -17.81 -24.90 24.61
C ALA A 85 -17.65 -24.64 26.12
N GLN A 86 -17.95 -23.43 26.61
CA GLN A 86 -17.92 -23.13 28.03
C GLN A 86 -19.17 -23.68 28.74
N PRO A 87 -19.02 -24.60 29.72
CA PRO A 87 -20.14 -25.06 30.52
C PRO A 87 -20.67 -23.91 31.40
N ARG A 88 -21.99 -23.80 31.48
CA ARG A 88 -22.70 -22.84 32.36
C ARG A 88 -22.45 -23.12 33.83
#